data_AF-A0AAN0K035-F1
#
_entry.id   AF-A0AAN0K035-F1
#
_cell.length_a   1.000
_cell.length_b   1.000
_cell.length_c   1.000
_cell.angle_alpha   90.00
_cell.angle_beta   90.00
_cell.angle_gamma   90.00
#
_symmetry.space_group_name_H-M   'P 1'
#
loop_
_entity.id
_entity.type
_entity.pdbx_description
1 polymer ?
#
loop_
_entity_poly.entity_id
_entity_poly.type
_entity_poly.pdbx_seq_one_letter_code
_entity_poly.pdbx_strand_id
1 'polypeptide(L)'
;MYFESKRSGGKKEKVVESMKTFEEGVIHVKFESPDDALAVIAHGEHSIKVKKMPCKLEVRYVPLPPVKEYDKNKLIIKDIPEGVEEVVLSMFIEKHLGIDEEDFTIDLRSGVAILLLESSYTDE
;
A
#
# COMPACT_ATOMS: atom_id res chain seq x y z
N MET A 1 11.69 25.52 0.80
CA MET A 1 10.48 26.28 0.39
C MET A 1 9.79 26.72 1.67
N TYR A 2 9.52 28.01 1.88
CA TYR A 2 9.00 28.53 3.15
C TYR A 2 7.47 28.64 3.09
N PHE A 3 6.77 28.01 4.03
CA PHE A 3 5.35 28.24 4.25
C PHE A 3 5.22 29.45 5.19
N GLU A 4 4.89 30.61 4.65
CA GLU A 4 4.82 31.85 5.40
C GLU A 4 3.38 32.07 5.90
N SER A 5 3.15 31.95 7.21
CA SER A 5 1.88 32.36 7.83
C SER A 5 1.93 33.86 8.13
N LYS A 6 0.98 34.62 7.59
CA LYS A 6 0.80 36.04 7.94
C LYS A 6 -0.11 36.16 9.15
N ARG A 7 0.47 36.11 10.36
CA ARG A 7 0.04 36.89 11.54
C ARG A 7 1.13 36.81 12.61
N SER A 8 1.49 37.99 13.12
CA SER A 8 2.40 38.27 14.22
C SER A 8 2.60 37.14 15.24
N GLY A 9 3.85 36.77 15.52
CA GLY A 9 4.25 35.99 16.70
C GLY A 9 4.54 34.50 16.45
N GLY A 10 5.81 34.19 16.17
CA GLY A 10 6.34 32.83 16.23
C GLY A 10 6.39 32.13 14.88
N LYS A 11 7.58 32.06 14.27
CA LYS A 11 7.89 31.04 13.28
C LYS A 11 7.82 29.68 13.97
N LYS A 12 6.65 29.05 14.00
CA LYS A 12 6.54 27.63 14.33
C LYS A 12 6.97 26.85 13.09
N GLU A 13 8.28 26.72 12.93
CA GLU A 13 8.84 25.73 12.02
C GLU A 13 8.46 24.36 12.57
N LYS A 14 7.69 23.60 11.79
CA LYS A 14 7.34 22.21 12.12
C LYS A 14 8.41 21.31 11.54
N VAL A 15 8.85 20.34 12.34
CA VAL A 15 9.89 19.40 11.93
C VAL A 15 9.26 18.39 10.99
N VAL A 16 9.87 18.25 9.82
CA VAL A 16 9.48 17.30 8.78
C VAL A 16 10.53 16.20 8.77
N GLU A 17 10.09 14.95 8.87
CA GLU A 17 10.97 13.78 8.86
C GLU A 17 11.56 13.57 7.46
N SER A 18 10.73 13.68 6.42
CA SER A 18 11.19 13.58 5.03
C SER A 18 10.24 14.25 4.04
N MET A 19 10.77 14.62 2.88
CA MET A 19 10.03 15.23 1.78
C MET A 19 10.44 14.57 0.47
N LYS A 20 9.47 14.11 -0.31
CA LYS A 20 9.71 13.46 -1.62
C LYS A 20 8.74 14.00 -2.66
N THR A 21 9.25 14.31 -3.84
CA THR A 21 8.40 14.64 -5.00
C THR A 21 7.84 13.34 -5.56
N PHE A 22 6.52 13.24 -5.71
CA PHE A 22 5.84 12.02 -6.13
C PHE A 22 5.48 12.08 -7.62
N GLU A 23 4.81 13.15 -8.03
CA GLU A 23 4.40 13.43 -9.42
C GLU A 23 4.64 14.91 -9.72
N GLU A 24 4.50 15.31 -10.98
CA GLU A 24 4.62 16.72 -11.36
C GLU A 24 3.57 17.56 -10.61
N GLY A 25 4.04 18.48 -9.78
CA GLY A 25 3.17 19.31 -8.94
C GLY A 25 2.71 18.67 -7.62
N VAL A 26 3.15 17.43 -7.29
CA VAL A 26 2.77 16.73 -6.06
C VAL A 26 4.00 16.42 -5.19
N ILE A 27 3.89 16.79 -3.91
CA ILE A 27 4.94 16.58 -2.92
C ILE A 27 4.36 15.81 -1.74
N HIS A 28 5.01 14.71 -1.36
CA HIS A 28 4.72 13.99 -0.13
C HIS A 28 5.62 14.51 0.99
N VAL A 29 5.01 14.83 2.12
CA VAL A 29 5.69 15.34 3.32
C VAL A 29 5.36 14.37 4.45
N LYS A 30 6.39 13.77 5.04
CA LYS A 30 6.27 12.93 6.23
C LYS A 30 6.62 13.76 7.45
N PHE A 31 5.68 13.88 8.38
CA PHE A 31 5.89 14.55 9.66
C PHE A 31 6.38 13.55 10.70
N GLU A 32 7.21 14.00 11.64
CA GLU A 32 7.66 13.16 12.76
C GLU A 32 6.49 12.80 13.69
N SER A 33 5.49 13.69 13.79
CA SER A 33 4.29 13.50 14.61
C SER A 33 3.01 13.56 13.76
N PRO A 34 2.05 12.66 13.98
CA PRO A 34 0.73 12.74 13.35
C PRO A 34 -0.02 14.02 13.77
N ASP A 35 0.23 14.54 14.99
CA ASP A 35 -0.39 15.77 15.47
C ASP A 35 0.07 16.99 14.66
N ASP A 36 1.31 16.97 14.15
CA ASP A 36 1.84 18.04 13.32
C ASP A 36 1.18 18.04 11.93
N ALA A 37 0.98 16.85 11.34
CA ALA A 37 0.24 16.72 10.09
C ALA A 37 -1.22 17.18 10.24
N LEU A 38 -1.88 16.80 11.35
CA LEU A 38 -3.23 17.23 11.67
C LEU A 38 -3.33 18.75 11.83
N ALA A 39 -2.38 19.36 12.56
CA ALA A 39 -2.36 20.80 12.77
C ALA A 39 -2.17 21.58 11.46
N VAL A 40 -1.38 21.05 10.52
CA VAL A 40 -1.21 21.64 9.19
C VAL A 40 -2.53 21.56 8.43
N ILE A 41 -3.15 20.38 8.30
CA ILE A 41 -4.41 20.22 7.56
C ILE A 41 -5.55 21.04 8.17
N ALA A 42 -5.63 21.11 9.50
CA ALA A 42 -6.64 21.88 10.22
C ALA A 42 -6.54 23.39 9.98
N HIS A 43 -5.40 23.89 9.49
CA HIS A 43 -5.25 25.30 9.11
C HIS A 43 -6.15 25.69 7.92
N GLY A 44 -6.62 24.71 7.13
CA GLY A 44 -7.67 24.84 6.12
C GLY A 44 -7.26 25.55 4.83
N GLU A 45 -6.64 26.74 4.92
CA GLU A 45 -6.13 27.47 3.76
C GLU A 45 -4.61 27.53 3.75
N HIS A 46 -4.03 27.03 2.66
CA HIS A 46 -2.59 27.07 2.38
C HIS A 46 -2.35 27.83 1.08
N SER A 47 -1.42 28.78 1.10
CA SER A 47 -1.03 29.49 -0.13
C SER A 47 0.45 29.85 -0.13
N ILE A 48 1.03 29.87 -1.32
CA ILE A 48 2.38 30.35 -1.58
C ILE A 48 2.33 31.47 -2.61
N LYS A 49 3.27 32.41 -2.55
CA LYS A 49 3.38 33.46 -3.56
C LYS A 49 4.44 33.10 -4.58
N VAL A 50 4.02 32.89 -5.81
CA VAL A 50 4.92 32.67 -6.95
C VAL A 50 4.82 33.88 -7.87
N LYS A 51 5.94 34.56 -8.13
CA LYS A 51 5.98 35.77 -8.98
C LYS A 51 4.91 36.83 -8.63
N LYS A 52 4.68 37.05 -7.32
CA LYS A 52 3.66 37.96 -6.74
C LYS A 52 2.19 37.52 -6.89
N MET A 53 1.91 36.38 -7.51
CA MET A 53 0.57 35.80 -7.55
C MET A 53 0.41 34.78 -6.42
N PRO A 54 -0.68 34.84 -5.63
CA PRO A 54 -0.99 33.80 -4.64
C PRO A 54 -1.47 32.54 -5.37
N CYS A 55 -0.80 31.43 -5.11
CA CYS A 55 -1.20 30.09 -5.53
C CYS A 55 -1.71 29.34 -4.32
N LYS A 56 -2.97 28.89 -4.35
CA LYS A 56 -3.52 28.02 -3.32
C LYS A 56 -2.89 26.63 -3.43
N LEU A 57 -2.58 26.03 -2.28
CA LEU A 57 -2.10 24.67 -2.19
C LEU A 57 -3.22 23.80 -1.64
N GLU A 58 -3.41 22.64 -2.25
CA GLU A 58 -4.27 21.60 -1.71
C GLU A 58 -3.43 20.69 -0.80
N VAL A 59 -3.83 20.57 0.46
CA VAL A 59 -3.15 19.73 1.45
C VAL A 59 -4.14 18.70 1.96
N ARG A 60 -3.75 17.43 1.86
CA ARG A 60 -4.59 16.28 2.19
C ARG A 60 -3.73 15.13 2.70
N TYR A 61 -4.34 14.25 3.49
CA TYR A 61 -3.69 13.00 3.87
C TYR A 61 -3.45 12.15 2.64
N VAL A 62 -2.25 11.57 2.55
CA VAL A 62 -1.97 10.51 1.59
C VAL A 62 -2.68 9.25 2.09
N PRO A 63 -3.56 8.62 1.29
CA PRO A 63 -4.15 7.35 1.69
C PRO A 63 -3.04 6.31 1.84
N LEU A 64 -3.08 5.55 2.94
CA LEU A 64 -2.20 4.39 3.06
C LEU A 64 -2.54 3.43 1.92
N PRO A 65 -1.54 2.89 1.19
CA PRO A 65 -1.82 1.77 0.31
C PRO A 65 -2.47 0.68 1.17
N PRO A 66 -3.46 -0.05 0.64
CA PRO A 66 -4.08 -1.13 1.39
C PRO A 66 -2.97 -2.05 1.86
N VAL A 67 -2.87 -2.23 3.19
CA VAL A 67 -2.07 -3.31 3.76
C VAL A 67 -2.73 -4.56 3.22
N LYS A 68 -2.12 -5.19 2.22
CA LYS A 68 -2.61 -6.45 1.69
C LYS A 68 -2.41 -7.46 2.81
N GLU A 69 -3.44 -7.63 3.64
CA GLU A 69 -3.55 -8.81 4.49
C GLU A 69 -3.79 -9.98 3.55
N TYR A 70 -2.72 -10.76 3.34
CA TYR A 70 -2.81 -11.98 2.58
C TYR A 70 -3.32 -13.08 3.49
N ASP A 71 -4.34 -13.78 3.02
CA ASP A 71 -4.74 -15.04 3.62
C ASP A 71 -3.64 -16.06 3.36
N LYS A 72 -2.84 -16.36 4.39
CA LYS A 72 -1.68 -17.25 4.28
C LYS A 72 -2.07 -18.69 3.92
N ASN A 73 -3.33 -19.05 4.12
CA ASN A 73 -3.85 -20.38 3.80
C ASN A 73 -4.38 -20.44 2.37
N LYS A 74 -4.23 -19.38 1.56
CA LYS A 74 -4.70 -19.34 0.18
C LYS A 74 -3.60 -18.94 -0.78
N LEU A 75 -3.29 -19.80 -1.74
CA LEU A 75 -2.40 -19.47 -2.84
C LEU A 75 -3.20 -19.32 -4.14
N ILE A 76 -2.78 -18.39 -4.98
CA ILE A 76 -3.37 -18.19 -6.31
C ILE A 76 -2.30 -18.55 -7.33
N ILE A 77 -2.55 -19.60 -8.12
CA ILE A 77 -1.71 -20.03 -9.23
C ILE A 77 -2.34 -19.47 -10.52
N LYS A 78 -1.59 -18.68 -11.28
CA LYS A 78 -2.06 -18.02 -12.51
C LYS A 78 -1.39 -18.60 -13.74
N ASP A 79 -1.93 -18.23 -14.89
CA ASP A 79 -1.40 -18.58 -16.22
C ASP A 79 -1.35 -20.10 -16.44
N ILE A 80 -2.35 -20.80 -15.88
CA ILE A 80 -2.51 -22.24 -16.05
C ILE A 80 -2.86 -22.52 -17.52
N PRO A 81 -2.08 -23.34 -18.24
CA PRO A 81 -2.38 -23.69 -19.62
C PRO A 81 -3.75 -24.35 -19.76
N GLU A 82 -4.42 -24.08 -20.88
CA GLU A 82 -5.69 -24.73 -21.21
C GLU A 82 -5.52 -26.25 -21.33
N GLY A 83 -6.46 -27.01 -20.76
CA GLY A 83 -6.42 -28.47 -20.75
C GLY A 83 -5.58 -29.09 -19.63
N VAL A 84 -4.99 -28.30 -18.73
CA VAL A 84 -4.42 -28.83 -17.49
C VAL A 84 -5.55 -29.31 -16.58
N GLU A 85 -5.48 -30.58 -16.19
CA GLU A 85 -6.41 -31.18 -15.25
C GLU A 85 -5.95 -30.96 -13.80
N GLU A 86 -6.91 -30.98 -12.88
CA GLU A 86 -6.67 -30.80 -11.45
C GLU A 86 -5.64 -31.80 -10.91
N VAL A 87 -5.71 -33.07 -11.33
CA VAL A 87 -4.77 -34.13 -10.92
C VAL A 87 -3.32 -33.79 -11.31
N VAL A 88 -3.12 -33.23 -12.50
CA VAL A 88 -1.77 -32.83 -12.97
C VAL A 88 -1.25 -31.66 -12.13
N LEU A 89 -2.13 -30.73 -11.76
CA LEU A 89 -1.78 -29.61 -10.90
C LEU A 89 -1.51 -30.06 -9.45
N SER A 90 -2.29 -31.01 -8.93
CA SER A 90 -2.09 -31.65 -7.62
C SER A 90 -0.70 -32.29 -7.55
N MET A 91 -0.35 -33.15 -8.51
CA MET A 91 0.98 -33.77 -8.59
C MET A 91 2.13 -32.74 -8.69
N PHE A 92 1.90 -31.62 -9.38
CA PHE A 92 2.89 -30.54 -9.46
C PHE A 92 3.10 -29.88 -8.10
N ILE A 93 2.01 -29.60 -7.38
CA ILE A 93 2.02 -29.02 -6.04
C ILE A 93 2.72 -29.96 -5.06
N GLU A 94 2.34 -31.24 -5.01
CA GLU A 94 3.01 -32.20 -4.13
C GLU A 94 4.51 -32.27 -4.39
N LYS A 95 4.90 -32.39 -5.66
CA LYS A 95 6.31 -32.56 -6.03
C LYS A 95 7.17 -31.32 -5.76
N HIS A 96 6.62 -30.12 -5.96
CA HIS A 96 7.40 -28.88 -5.93
C HIS A 96 7.22 -28.06 -4.66
N LEU A 97 6.05 -28.15 -4.02
CA LEU A 97 5.74 -27.48 -2.76
C LEU A 97 5.89 -28.42 -1.57
N GLY A 98 5.96 -29.74 -1.79
CA GLY A 98 6.17 -30.74 -0.74
C GLY A 98 4.98 -30.84 0.22
N ILE A 99 3.79 -30.51 -0.26
CA ILE A 99 2.53 -30.52 0.48
C ILE A 99 1.77 -31.76 0.01
N ASP A 100 1.28 -32.60 0.92
CA ASP A 100 0.55 -33.81 0.56
C ASP A 100 -0.84 -33.46 -0.01
N GLU A 101 -1.39 -34.26 -0.93
CA GLU A 101 -2.72 -34.05 -1.51
C GLU A 101 -3.85 -33.98 -0.47
N GLU A 102 -3.66 -34.52 0.73
CA GLU A 102 -4.60 -34.43 1.86
C GLU A 102 -4.54 -33.07 2.59
N ASP A 103 -3.47 -32.29 2.43
CA ASP A 103 -3.24 -31.02 3.12
C ASP A 103 -3.71 -29.80 2.33
N PHE A 104 -4.32 -29.98 1.16
CA PHE A 104 -4.85 -28.87 0.36
C PHE A 104 -6.06 -29.24 -0.49
N THR A 105 -6.78 -28.22 -0.93
CA THR A 105 -7.83 -28.34 -1.96
C THR A 105 -7.60 -27.36 -3.10
N ILE A 106 -7.92 -27.79 -4.32
CA ILE A 106 -7.76 -26.98 -5.54
C ILE A 106 -9.13 -26.55 -6.06
N ASP A 107 -9.36 -25.25 -6.19
CA ASP A 107 -10.45 -24.69 -7.02
C ASP A 107 -9.85 -24.25 -8.36
N LEU A 108 -9.88 -25.18 -9.33
CA LEU A 108 -9.36 -24.96 -10.67
C LEU A 108 -10.38 -24.24 -11.56
N ARG A 109 -9.95 -23.14 -12.18
CA ARG A 109 -10.72 -22.32 -13.12
C ARG A 109 -9.90 -22.06 -14.37
N SER A 110 -10.55 -21.53 -15.41
CA SER A 110 -9.85 -21.18 -16.67
C SER A 110 -8.72 -20.18 -16.40
N GLY A 111 -7.47 -20.62 -16.59
CA GLY A 111 -6.26 -19.82 -16.43
C GLY A 111 -5.83 -19.51 -14.99
N VAL A 112 -6.54 -20.02 -13.97
CA VAL A 112 -6.24 -19.75 -12.57
C VAL A 112 -6.70 -20.88 -11.65
N ALA A 113 -5.92 -21.20 -10.62
CA ALA A 113 -6.33 -22.06 -9.53
C ALA A 113 -6.19 -21.35 -8.19
N ILE A 114 -7.14 -21.61 -7.30
CA ILE A 114 -7.05 -21.20 -5.90
C ILE A 114 -6.74 -22.45 -5.09
N LEU A 115 -5.57 -22.46 -4.46
CA LEU A 115 -5.17 -23.49 -3.51
C LEU A 115 -5.62 -23.04 -2.12
N LEU A 116 -6.38 -23.87 -1.42
CA LEU A 116 -6.69 -23.69 -0.01
C LEU A 116 -5.87 -24.71 0.77
N LEU A 117 -4.94 -24.23 1.60
CA LEU A 117 -4.14 -25.05 2.48
C LEU A 117 -4.96 -25.37 3.73
N GLU A 118 -5.03 -26.65 4.09
CA GLU A 118 -5.48 -27.04 5.41
C GLU A 118 -4.42 -26.59 6.44
N SER A 119 -4.88 -26.16 7.61
CA SER A 119 -4.10 -25.42 8.60
C SER A 119 -2.96 -26.21 9.31
N SER A 120 -2.43 -27.27 8.70
CA SER A 120 -1.33 -28.09 9.22
C SER A 120 0.06 -27.49 8.99
N TYR A 121 0.23 -26.52 8.07
CA TYR A 121 1.50 -25.78 7.92
C TYR A 121 1.63 -24.61 8.91
N THR A 122 1.65 -24.93 10.19
CA THR A 122 2.41 -24.17 11.18
C THR A 122 3.66 -24.96 11.49
N ASP A 123 4.71 -24.76 10.69
CA ASP A 123 6.07 -24.99 11.18
C ASP A 123 6.50 -23.72 11.94
N GLU A 124 6.99 -23.92 13.16
CA GLU A 124 7.47 -22.99 14.20
C GLU A 124 6.46 -22.48 15.26
#